data_AF-A0A2V8RBR9-F1
#
_entry.id   AF-A0A2V8RBR9-F1
#
_cell.length_a   1.000
_cell.length_b   1.000
_cell.length_c   1.000
_cell.angle_alpha   90.00
_cell.angle_beta   90.00
_cell.angle_gamma   90.00
#
_symmetry.space_group_name_H-M   'P 1'
#
loop_
_entity.id
_entity.type
_entity.pdbx_description
1 polymer ?
#
loop_
_entity_poly.entity_id
_entity_poly.type
_entity_poly.pdbx_seq_one_letter_code
_entity_poly.pdbx_strand_id
1 'polypeptide(L)'
;MFLNRWYSNYEEARAARESNGGFLLPYKRHFFVCEAEVITAMGLAPDDPDWEKIKWDAARPVDQEAYQRLCEKRAEIVTKDQLK
;
A
#
# COMPACT_ATOMS: atom_id res chain seq x y z
N MET A 1 14.73 -1.47 10.54
CA MET A 1 13.85 -2.56 11.01
C MET A 1 12.49 -2.29 10.39
N PHE A 2 11.99 -3.14 9.50
CA PHE A 2 10.69 -2.93 8.84
C PHE A 2 9.57 -3.43 9.75
N LEU A 3 8.80 -2.54 10.36
CA LEU A 3 7.69 -2.95 11.22
C LEU A 3 6.36 -2.81 10.49
N ASN A 4 5.89 -3.91 9.90
CA ASN A 4 4.51 -4.00 9.43
C ASN A 4 3.60 -4.24 10.63
N ARG A 5 2.67 -3.32 10.88
CA ARG A 5 1.64 -3.50 11.92
C ARG A 5 0.44 -4.19 11.30
N TRP A 6 0.11 -5.38 11.77
CA TRP A 6 -0.93 -6.24 11.21
C TRP A 6 -2.23 -6.13 11.99
N TYR A 7 -3.35 -6.15 11.27
CA TYR A 7 -4.69 -6.00 11.81
C TYR A 7 -5.65 -7.00 11.16
N SER A 8 -6.57 -7.55 11.96
CA SER A 8 -7.59 -8.50 11.48
C SER A 8 -8.85 -7.81 10.95
N ASN A 9 -9.01 -6.51 11.19
CA ASN A 9 -10.11 -5.72 10.66
C ASN A 9 -9.64 -4.37 10.11
N TYR A 10 -10.45 -3.81 9.22
CA TYR A 10 -10.12 -2.58 8.50
C TYR A 10 -10.15 -1.34 9.41
N GLU A 11 -11.10 -1.25 10.33
CA GLU A 11 -11.29 -0.03 11.14
C GLU A 11 -10.10 0.21 12.07
N GLU A 12 -9.55 -0.83 12.69
CA GLU A 12 -8.31 -0.74 13.47
C GLU A 12 -7.10 -0.34 12.62
N ALA A 13 -6.97 -0.93 11.42
CA ALA A 13 -5.87 -0.64 10.52
C ALA A 13 -5.91 0.82 10.03
N ARG A 14 -7.10 1.31 9.71
CA ARG A 14 -7.34 2.70 9.32
C ARG A 14 -7.01 3.66 10.46
N ALA A 15 -7.52 3.40 11.67
CA ALA A 15 -7.23 4.23 12.84
C ALA A 15 -5.73 4.29 13.14
N ALA A 16 -5.02 3.17 12.98
CA ALA A 16 -3.58 3.12 13.14
C ALA A 16 -2.84 3.95 12.09
N ARG A 17 -3.27 3.90 10.82
CA ARG A 17 -2.71 4.73 9.74
C ARG A 17 -2.98 6.21 9.94
N GLU A 18 -4.17 6.58 10.38
CA GLU A 18 -4.51 7.98 10.68
C GLU A 18 -3.69 8.53 11.86
N SER A 19 -3.40 7.68 12.87
CA SER A 19 -2.64 8.10 14.05
C SER A 19 -1.12 8.13 13.84
N ASN A 20 -0.57 7.25 13.00
CA ASN A 20 0.88 7.05 12.86
C ASN A 20 1.42 7.37 11.46
N GLY A 21 0.54 7.65 10.50
CA GLY A 21 0.91 7.75 9.08
C GLY A 21 1.14 6.38 8.43
N GLY A 22 1.85 6.40 7.29
CA GLY A 22 2.17 5.22 6.50
C GLY A 22 1.08 4.81 5.50
N PHE A 23 1.28 3.61 4.94
CA PHE A 23 0.49 3.04 3.85
C PHE A 23 -0.31 1.85 4.35
N LEU A 24 -1.64 1.92 4.19
CA LEU A 24 -2.55 0.84 4.53
C LEU A 24 -2.76 -0.07 3.31
N LEU A 25 -2.32 -1.32 3.43
CA LEU A 25 -2.39 -2.31 2.36
C LEU A 25 -3.27 -3.51 2.79
N PRO A 26 -4.14 -4.02 1.89
CA PRO A 26 -4.86 -5.27 2.13
C PRO A 26 -3.97 -6.48 1.84
N TYR A 27 -4.13 -7.55 2.62
CA TYR A 27 -3.49 -8.84 2.36
C TYR A 27 -4.38 -10.01 2.76
N LYS A 28 -4.93 -10.70 1.76
CA LYS A 28 -5.91 -11.79 1.93
C LYS A 28 -7.10 -11.33 2.78
N ARG A 29 -7.14 -11.73 4.06
CA ARG A 29 -8.19 -11.39 5.03
C ARG A 29 -7.72 -10.41 6.11
N HIS A 30 -6.50 -9.90 6.00
CA HIS A 30 -5.89 -8.99 6.96
C HIS A 30 -5.54 -7.67 6.27
N PHE A 31 -5.15 -6.71 7.10
CA PHE A 31 -4.65 -5.41 6.69
C PHE A 31 -3.33 -5.16 7.40
N PHE A 32 -2.45 -4.38 6.78
CA PHE A 32 -1.26 -3.93 7.46
C PHE A 32 -0.91 -2.49 7.11
N VAL A 33 -0.34 -1.79 8.08
CA VAL A 33 0.23 -0.46 7.91
C VAL A 33 1.74 -0.59 7.86
N CYS A 34 2.36 0.00 6.84
CA CYS A 34 3.80 -0.05 6.61
C CYS A 34 4.38 1.33 6.27
N GLU A 35 5.70 1.43 6.39
CA GLU A 35 6.48 2.63 6.09
C GLU A 35 6.93 2.65 4.62
N ALA A 36 7.42 3.80 4.16
CA ALA A 36 7.78 4.05 2.76
C ALA A 36 8.80 3.04 2.21
N GLU A 37 9.72 2.58 3.04
CA GLU A 37 10.75 1.61 2.66
C GLU A 37 10.16 0.25 2.25
N VAL A 38 9.00 -0.13 2.81
CA VAL A 38 8.28 -1.34 2.39
C VAL A 38 7.67 -1.15 1.00
N ILE A 39 7.17 0.05 0.70
CA ILE A 39 6.67 0.41 -0.64
C ILE A 39 7.82 0.35 -1.65
N THR A 40 9.00 0.89 -1.31
CA THR A 40 10.22 0.78 -2.14
C THR A 40 10.67 -0.67 -2.30
N ALA A 41 10.61 -1.49 -1.25
CA ALA A 41 10.93 -2.92 -1.34
C ALA A 41 9.92 -3.69 -2.21
N MET A 42 8.68 -3.22 -2.31
CA MET A 42 7.70 -3.65 -3.31
C MET A 42 7.95 -3.05 -4.71
N GLY A 43 9.07 -2.36 -4.93
CA GLY A 43 9.45 -1.76 -6.20
C GLY A 43 8.61 -0.54 -6.60
N LEU A 44 7.70 -0.08 -5.74
CA LEU A 44 6.87 1.10 -6.00
C LEU A 44 7.55 2.36 -5.45
N ALA A 45 7.23 3.50 -6.05
CA ALA A 45 7.68 4.81 -5.57
C ALA A 45 6.78 5.28 -4.40
N PRO A 46 7.31 5.52 -3.19
CA PRO A 46 6.50 5.99 -2.06
C PRO A 46 6.00 7.43 -2.21
N ASP A 47 6.68 8.22 -3.03
CA ASP A 47 6.37 9.61 -3.40
C ASP A 47 5.47 9.72 -4.64
N ASP A 48 4.98 8.59 -5.16
CA ASP A 48 4.00 8.59 -6.25
C ASP A 48 2.73 9.36 -5.83
N PRO A 49 2.31 10.40 -6.59
CA PRO A 49 1.16 11.23 -6.21
C PRO A 49 -0.15 10.44 -6.17
N ASP A 50 -0.22 9.27 -6.81
CA ASP A 50 -1.40 8.41 -6.73
C ASP A 50 -1.62 7.87 -5.31
N TRP A 51 -0.58 7.77 -4.46
CA TRP A 51 -0.74 7.41 -3.05
C TRP A 51 -1.54 8.45 -2.27
N GLU A 52 -1.26 9.73 -2.49
CA GLU A 52 -1.99 10.83 -1.84
C GLU A 52 -3.45 10.86 -2.30
N LYS A 53 -3.72 10.63 -3.60
CA LYS A 53 -5.09 10.59 -4.15
C LYS A 53 -5.95 9.50 -3.51
N ILE A 54 -5.36 8.35 -3.19
CA ILE A 54 -6.06 7.28 -2.46
C ILE A 54 -6.00 7.45 -0.94
N LYS A 55 -5.46 8.57 -0.44
CA LYS A 55 -5.23 8.85 0.99
C LYS A 55 -4.39 7.78 1.69
N TRP A 56 -3.43 7.20 0.97
CA TRP A 56 -2.56 6.12 1.44
C TRP A 56 -3.32 4.88 1.93
N ASP A 57 -4.58 4.71 1.51
CA ASP A 57 -5.44 3.57 1.82
C ASP A 57 -5.74 2.78 0.55
N ALA A 58 -4.95 1.73 0.31
CA ALA A 58 -5.17 0.80 -0.79
C ALA A 58 -6.25 -0.26 -0.48
N ALA A 59 -6.71 -0.35 0.78
CA ALA A 59 -7.75 -1.29 1.16
C ALA A 59 -9.15 -0.75 0.81
N ARG A 60 -9.36 0.56 0.95
CA ARG A 60 -10.57 1.27 0.52
C ARG A 60 -10.19 2.60 -0.16
N PRO A 61 -9.62 2.56 -1.38
CA PRO A 61 -9.18 3.76 -2.06
C PRO A 61 -10.37 4.66 -2.40
N VAL A 62 -10.21 5.96 -2.12
CA VAL A 62 -11.22 6.97 -2.46
C VAL A 62 -11.17 7.37 -3.95
N ASP A 63 -10.02 7.16 -4.60
CA ASP A 63 -9.80 7.37 -6.03
C ASP A 63 -9.43 6.02 -6.67
N GLN A 64 -10.40 5.42 -7.37
CA GLN A 64 -10.22 4.09 -7.95
C GLN A 64 -9.25 4.11 -9.16
N GLU A 65 -9.16 5.21 -9.89
CA GLU A 65 -8.27 5.34 -11.04
C GLU A 65 -6.81 5.46 -10.59
N ALA A 66 -6.56 6.25 -9.53
CA ALA A 66 -5.24 6.33 -8.92
C ALA A 66 -4.77 4.98 -8.38
N TYR A 67 -5.66 4.25 -7.70
CA TYR A 67 -5.35 2.90 -7.24
C TYR A 67 -5.03 1.95 -8.40
N GLN A 68 -5.81 2.00 -9.49
CA GLN A 68 -5.57 1.16 -10.66
C GLN A 68 -4.18 1.41 -11.27
N ARG A 69 -3.75 2.67 -11.41
CA ARG A 69 -2.39 3.01 -11.88
C ARG A 69 -1.29 2.43 -10.98
N LEU A 70 -1.48 2.45 -9.66
CA LEU A 70 -0.54 1.82 -8.71
C LEU A 70 -0.49 0.30 -8.89
N CYS A 71 -1.65 -0.35 -9.11
CA CYS A 71 -1.71 -1.78 -9.40
C CYS A 71 -1.00 -2.14 -10.71
N GLU A 72 -1.20 -1.35 -11.77
CA GLU A 72 -0.54 -1.53 -13.06
C GLU A 72 0.98 -1.44 -12.92
N LYS A 73 1.49 -0.39 -12.26
CA LYS A 73 2.93 -0.23 -11.93
C LYS A 73 3.46 -1.45 -11.17
N ARG A 74 2.72 -1.96 -10.17
CA ARG A 74 3.12 -3.15 -9.41
C ARG A 74 3.14 -4.41 -10.27
N ALA A 75 2.16 -4.58 -11.15
CA ALA A 75 2.09 -5.73 -12.05
C ALA A 75 3.30 -5.78 -12.99
N GLU A 76 3.69 -4.64 -13.56
CA GLU A 76 4.88 -4.55 -14.42
C GLU A 76 6.17 -4.97 -13.71
N ILE A 77 6.34 -4.59 -12.45
CA ILE A 77 7.49 -4.97 -11.63
C ILE A 77 7.52 -6.49 -11.41
N VAL A 78 6.38 -7.06 -11.02
CA VAL A 78 6.24 -8.50 -10.80
C VAL A 78 6.54 -9.28 -12.08
N THR A 79 6.01 -8.84 -13.24
CA THR A 79 6.30 -9.47 -14.53
C THR A 79 7.79 -9.45 -14.88
N LYS A 80 8.48 -8.31 -14.66
CA LYS A 80 9.93 -8.19 -14.93
C LYS A 80 10.77 -9.08 -14.02
N ASP A 81 10.35 -9.29 -12.77
CA ASP A 81 11.08 -10.14 -11.84
C ASP A 81 10.89 -11.64 -12.12
N GLN A 82 9.79 -12.07 -12.74
CA GLN A 82 9.60 -13.47 -13.18
C GLN A 82 10.41 -13.84 -14.43
N LEU A 83 10.93 -12.84 -15.15
CA LEU A 83 11.73 -13.01 -16.38
C LEU A 83 13.24 -12.99 -16.13
N LYS A 84 13.67 -12.84 -14.87
CA LYS A 84 15.07 -12.92 -14.43
C LYS A 84 15.37 -14.31 -13.85
#